data_AF-A0A8X8ZQH4-F1
#
_entry.id   AF-A0A8X8ZQH4-F1
#
_cell.length_a   1.000
_cell.length_b   1.000
_cell.length_c   1.000
_cell.angle_alpha   90.00
_cell.angle_beta   90.00
_cell.angle_gamma   90.00
#
_symmetry.space_group_name_H-M   'P 1'
#
loop_
_entity.id
_entity.type
_entity.pdbx_description
1 polymer ?
#
loop_
_entity_poly.entity_id
_entity_poly.type
_entity_poly.pdbx_seq_one_letter_code
_entity_poly.pdbx_strand_id
1 'polypeptide(L)'
;MVMGKLKIGGAWSGVLEVELDDWTVAKLREEVANRSGFPTPNCLNLISSGKVLRDGDASQNLAQLGLKNNSRILASKASVDQHGKSVKEEFLAEEERANRLSRLKNLTVPGLWLDYSAVSPYYWFLCNQKAKRRSKCRLTIAATILATRHANGSLPVEDFNLELENQSGQKVELGSETDQRAVMMGLMLHANGKALMKREQYRDALEVLNMGEESFSLCNPKVIEMVDNVPILQIDMVWCYFMLRDISWLSVAGIRLEKAREGIERAHGKESTRLRILQGGRYPELALHLRMELLEGVIAYHHGHLQKSKNALSSAQSRYFQVPDDSLSFLLSMGYNDREAKRALRMNNLDVGSALDFLIEEKAKRAQKRKEDLQRHKEILEQKKYGKTPLKKAVNLENLNQLVSIGFQKELAAEALRRNENDAEKALDDLTNPETNATLLNEIISRKRKRLREATTAGTDNLVAMGFDRASVEAALHRFDSEEQALNYLVTRPITNAAGSIGPDHQVGGSTGEERGSGGSGLEVVGGSSTQPEPVEERDVEMEDELTGELGNADAYSDYDIEVTKEGEAINEYLALISSAENV
;
A
#
# COMPACT_ATOMS: atom_id res chain seq x y z
N MET A 1 -12.80 52.84 -0.38
CA MET A 1 -11.96 51.62 -0.44
C MET A 1 -10.87 51.76 0.61
N VAL A 2 -10.92 50.94 1.67
CA VAL A 2 -9.88 50.95 2.72
C VAL A 2 -8.77 49.98 2.31
N MET A 3 -7.67 50.54 1.81
CA MET A 3 -6.45 49.77 1.54
C MET A 3 -5.74 49.45 2.85
N GLY A 4 -5.59 48.17 3.18
CA GLY A 4 -4.87 47.68 4.34
C GLY A 4 -3.53 47.06 3.95
N LYS A 5 -2.49 47.26 4.76
CA LYS A 5 -1.20 46.56 4.62
C LYS A 5 -1.16 45.39 5.58
N LEU A 6 -1.09 44.16 5.08
CA LEU A 6 -0.95 42.94 5.88
C LEU A 6 0.52 42.52 5.92
N LYS A 7 1.03 42.16 7.10
CA LYS A 7 2.40 41.68 7.30
C LYS A 7 2.37 40.16 7.36
N ILE A 8 2.87 39.50 6.33
CA ILE A 8 2.92 38.04 6.26
C ILE A 8 4.32 37.58 6.66
N GLY A 9 4.39 36.55 7.49
CA GLY A 9 5.62 35.85 7.85
C GLY A 9 5.45 34.33 7.74
N GLY A 10 6.55 33.58 7.63
CA GLY A 10 6.52 32.12 7.48
C GLY A 10 6.95 31.67 6.09
N ALA A 11 6.14 30.83 5.42
CA ALA A 11 6.41 30.26 4.09
C ALA A 11 6.73 31.30 3.01
N TRP A 12 6.18 32.51 3.17
CA TRP A 12 6.64 33.73 2.50
C TRP A 12 6.60 34.87 3.50
N SER A 13 7.56 35.79 3.42
CA SER A 13 7.67 36.93 4.32
C SER A 13 7.66 38.24 3.53
N GLY A 14 6.68 39.09 3.77
CA GLY A 14 6.51 40.32 3.02
C GLY A 14 5.29 41.14 3.45
N VAL A 15 5.17 42.35 2.91
CA VAL A 15 4.00 43.21 3.10
C VAL A 15 3.11 43.08 1.87
N LEU A 16 1.84 42.75 2.09
CA LEU A 16 0.83 42.65 1.04
C LEU A 16 -0.18 43.79 1.21
N GLU A 17 -0.45 44.51 0.13
CA GLU A 17 -1.48 45.55 0.11
C GLU A 17 -2.80 44.92 -0.34
N VAL A 18 -3.83 45.06 0.49
CA VAL A 18 -5.05 44.25 0.40
C VAL A 18 -6.28 45.11 0.67
N GLU A 19 -7.33 44.91 -0.11
CA GLU A 19 -8.62 45.57 0.12
C GLU A 19 -9.39 44.77 1.18
N LEU A 20 -9.38 45.26 2.43
CA LEU A 20 -9.94 44.54 3.57
C LEU A 20 -11.45 44.33 3.49
N ASP A 21 -12.13 45.18 2.71
CA ASP A 21 -13.58 45.18 2.54
C ASP A 21 -14.04 44.26 1.40
N ASP A 22 -13.16 43.88 0.47
CA ASP A 22 -13.52 43.14 -0.76
C ASP A 22 -12.83 41.77 -0.88
N TRP A 23 -11.73 41.54 -0.16
CA TRP A 23 -11.01 40.27 -0.21
C TRP A 23 -11.61 39.23 0.74
N THR A 24 -11.55 37.97 0.32
CA THR A 24 -11.89 36.79 1.12
C THR A 24 -10.62 36.04 1.54
N VAL A 25 -10.73 35.11 2.49
CA VAL A 25 -9.60 34.27 2.95
C VAL A 25 -9.04 33.43 1.80
N ALA A 26 -9.91 32.91 0.92
CA ALA A 26 -9.50 32.12 -0.24
C ALA A 26 -8.61 32.95 -1.20
N LYS A 27 -9.02 34.17 -1.52
CA LYS A 27 -8.27 35.09 -2.39
C LYS A 27 -6.94 35.50 -1.76
N LEU A 28 -6.91 35.72 -0.44
CA LEU A 28 -5.67 35.97 0.30
C LEU A 28 -4.74 34.73 0.27
N ARG A 29 -5.28 33.53 0.43
CA ARG A 29 -4.51 32.27 0.42
C ARG A 29 -3.92 31.99 -0.95
N GLU A 30 -4.67 32.25 -2.02
CA GLU A 30 -4.22 32.14 -3.41
C GLU A 30 -3.08 33.12 -3.72
N GLU A 31 -3.22 34.39 -3.35
CA GLU A 31 -2.17 35.39 -3.56
C GLU A 31 -0.88 35.06 -2.78
N VAL A 32 -1.01 34.56 -1.55
CA VAL A 32 0.15 34.11 -0.77
C VAL A 32 0.77 32.85 -1.36
N ALA A 33 -0.02 31.90 -1.87
CA ALA A 33 0.47 30.69 -2.54
C ALA A 33 1.25 31.03 -3.83
N ASN A 34 0.73 31.96 -4.64
CA ASN A 34 1.39 32.44 -5.86
C ASN A 34 2.74 33.09 -5.57
N ARG A 35 2.84 33.91 -4.51
CA ARG A 35 4.11 34.56 -4.12
C ARG A 35 5.10 33.64 -3.42
N SER A 36 4.62 32.53 -2.87
CA SER A 36 5.45 31.54 -2.17
C SER A 36 5.86 30.35 -3.06
N GLY A 37 5.37 30.28 -4.30
CA GLY A 37 5.71 29.23 -5.26
C GLY A 37 5.04 27.87 -4.97
N PHE A 38 3.92 27.86 -4.26
CA PHE A 38 3.21 26.61 -3.93
C PHE A 38 2.19 26.23 -5.02
N PRO A 39 2.08 24.94 -5.42
CA PRO A 39 1.19 24.51 -6.50
C PRO A 39 -0.32 24.60 -6.18
N THR A 40 -0.69 24.57 -4.88
CA THR A 40 -2.09 24.51 -4.45
C THR A 40 -2.34 25.39 -3.21
N PRO A 41 -3.31 26.33 -3.24
CA PRO A 41 -3.61 27.22 -2.12
C PRO A 41 -3.99 26.49 -0.82
N ASN A 42 -4.63 25.31 -0.93
CA ASN A 42 -5.16 24.55 0.20
C ASN A 42 -4.07 23.96 1.13
N CYS A 43 -2.81 23.94 0.69
CA CYS A 43 -1.69 23.40 1.47
C CYS A 43 -1.06 24.42 2.43
N LEU A 44 -1.58 25.65 2.46
CA LEU A 44 -1.06 26.77 3.22
C LEU A 44 -2.03 27.14 4.33
N ASN A 45 -1.62 27.04 5.59
CA ASN A 45 -2.38 27.51 6.75
C ASN A 45 -2.05 28.98 7.02
N LEU A 46 -3.07 29.84 7.02
CA LEU A 46 -2.96 31.24 7.43
C LEU A 46 -3.42 31.38 8.88
N ILE A 47 -2.56 31.92 9.75
CA ILE A 47 -2.85 32.10 11.17
C ILE A 47 -2.74 33.58 11.51
N SER A 48 -3.78 34.16 12.09
CA SER A 48 -3.75 35.53 12.60
C SER A 48 -4.20 35.56 14.06
N SER A 49 -3.45 36.26 14.91
CA SER A 49 -3.75 36.40 16.34
C SER A 49 -4.04 35.06 17.06
N GLY A 50 -3.32 34.00 16.71
CA GLY A 50 -3.47 32.66 17.31
C GLY A 50 -4.65 31.84 16.78
N LYS A 51 -5.39 32.32 15.77
CA LYS A 51 -6.51 31.60 15.14
C LYS A 51 -6.17 31.24 13.69
N VAL A 52 -6.44 30.00 13.31
CA VAL A 52 -6.35 29.55 11.91
C VAL A 52 -7.51 30.13 11.12
N LEU A 53 -7.21 30.89 10.06
CA LEU A 53 -8.19 31.43 9.14
C LEU A 53 -8.70 30.29 8.24
N ARG A 54 -9.95 29.88 8.45
CA ARG A 54 -10.64 28.88 7.63
C ARG A 54 -11.39 29.57 6.51
N ASP A 55 -11.49 28.89 5.37
CA ASP A 55 -12.31 29.36 4.26
C ASP A 55 -13.78 29.15 4.65
N GLY A 56 -14.47 30.24 5.01
CA GLY A 56 -15.91 30.22 5.27
C GLY A 56 -16.72 30.21 3.97
N ASP A 57 -18.05 30.22 4.10
CA ASP A 57 -18.94 30.52 2.98
C ASP A 57 -18.47 31.85 2.35
N ALA A 58 -18.31 31.90 1.03
CA ALA A 58 -17.59 32.92 0.26
C ALA A 58 -18.10 34.39 0.40
N SER A 59 -18.91 34.69 1.41
CA SER A 59 -19.52 35.97 1.76
C SER A 59 -18.82 36.73 2.91
N GLN A 60 -17.84 36.13 3.58
CA GLN A 60 -17.12 36.79 4.69
C GLN A 60 -15.85 37.52 4.23
N ASN A 61 -15.79 38.82 4.48
CA ASN A 61 -14.66 39.68 4.11
C ASN A 61 -13.58 39.68 5.21
N LEU A 62 -12.33 39.99 4.86
CA LEU A 62 -11.20 40.00 5.80
C LEU A 62 -11.44 40.92 7.02
N ALA A 63 -12.13 42.05 6.85
CA ALA A 63 -12.50 42.95 7.94
C ALA A 63 -13.47 42.30 8.96
N GLN A 64 -14.42 41.48 8.50
CA GLN A 64 -15.38 40.76 9.36
C GLN A 64 -14.71 39.62 10.14
N LEU A 65 -13.58 39.12 9.65
CA LEU A 65 -12.73 38.13 10.31
C LEU A 65 -11.71 38.75 11.27
N GLY A 66 -11.79 40.08 11.50
CA GLY A 66 -10.97 40.79 12.49
C GLY A 66 -9.59 41.22 11.99
N LEU A 67 -9.32 41.16 10.68
CA LEU A 67 -8.08 41.65 10.10
C LEU A 67 -8.16 43.18 9.92
N LYS A 68 -7.25 43.89 10.59
CA LYS A 68 -7.08 45.35 10.51
C LYS A 68 -5.83 45.72 9.72
N ASN A 69 -5.69 46.99 9.38
CA ASN A 69 -4.45 47.52 8.80
C ASN A 69 -3.25 47.20 9.73
N ASN A 70 -2.15 46.71 9.16
CA ASN A 70 -0.95 46.20 9.84
C ASN A 70 -1.10 44.88 10.62
N SER A 71 -2.14 44.09 10.38
CA SER A 71 -2.27 42.76 11.01
C SER A 71 -1.14 41.83 10.59
N ARG A 72 -0.67 41.01 11.55
CA ARG A 72 0.33 39.97 11.31
C ARG A 72 -0.35 38.65 10.98
N ILE A 73 0.12 38.01 9.90
CA ILE A 73 -0.37 36.71 9.45
C ILE A 73 0.83 35.78 9.33
N LEU A 74 0.73 34.61 9.95
CA LEU A 74 1.71 33.54 9.80
C LEU A 74 1.19 32.55 8.75
N ALA A 75 1.95 32.38 7.68
CA ALA A 75 1.71 31.36 6.66
C ALA A 75 2.59 30.14 6.97
N SER A 76 1.99 29.00 7.32
CA SER A 76 2.71 27.75 7.53
C SER A 76 2.23 26.67 6.56
N LYS A 77 3.15 25.79 6.13
CA LYS A 77 2.80 24.60 5.35
C LYS A 77 2.01 23.65 6.25
N ALA A 78 0.82 23.22 5.82
CA ALA A 78 0.09 22.17 6.52
C ALA A 78 0.88 20.84 6.40
N SER A 79 1.10 20.14 7.51
CA SER A 79 1.73 18.82 7.49
C SER A 79 0.76 17.78 6.91
N VAL A 80 1.30 16.86 6.10
CA VAL A 80 0.55 15.81 5.38
C VAL A 80 -0.24 14.90 6.31
N ASP A 81 0.17 14.76 7.57
CA ASP A 81 -0.55 14.01 8.60
C ASP A 81 -1.98 14.51 8.83
N GLN A 82 -2.24 15.82 8.63
CA GLN A 82 -3.57 16.38 8.76
C GLN A 82 -4.43 16.16 7.51
N HIS A 83 -3.83 15.97 6.33
CA HIS A 83 -4.59 15.66 5.11
C HIS A 83 -5.02 14.19 5.10
N GLY A 84 -4.15 13.28 5.55
CA GLY A 84 -4.53 11.88 5.78
C GLY A 84 -5.61 11.73 6.87
N LYS A 85 -5.48 12.50 7.97
CA LYS A 85 -6.51 12.54 9.02
C LYS A 85 -7.80 13.24 8.58
N SER A 86 -7.74 14.34 7.84
CA SER A 86 -8.95 15.05 7.38
C SER A 86 -9.70 14.27 6.32
N VAL A 87 -8.99 13.61 5.40
CA VAL A 87 -9.61 12.71 4.41
C VAL A 87 -10.22 11.49 5.09
N LYS A 88 -9.56 10.94 6.14
CA LYS A 88 -10.09 9.84 6.97
C LYS A 88 -11.35 10.26 7.75
N GLU A 89 -11.34 11.43 8.39
CA GLU A 89 -12.49 11.97 9.14
C GLU A 89 -13.65 12.33 8.21
N GLU A 90 -13.37 12.92 7.04
CA GLU A 90 -14.37 13.25 6.03
C GLU A 90 -14.98 12.00 5.40
N PHE A 91 -14.18 10.95 5.17
CA PHE A 91 -14.63 9.65 4.69
C PHE A 91 -15.50 8.90 5.72
N LEU A 92 -15.07 8.82 6.99
CA LEU A 92 -15.86 8.20 8.06
C LEU A 92 -17.19 8.93 8.27
N ALA A 93 -17.18 10.27 8.23
CA ALA A 93 -18.39 11.07 8.31
C ALA A 93 -19.31 10.86 7.09
N GLU A 94 -18.75 10.66 5.90
CA GLU A 94 -19.51 10.47 4.66
C GLU A 94 -20.03 9.03 4.50
N GLU A 95 -19.31 8.03 5.00
CA GLU A 95 -19.78 6.65 5.15
C GLU A 95 -20.92 6.55 6.16
N GLU A 96 -20.80 7.25 7.30
CA GLU A 96 -21.89 7.34 8.27
C GLU A 96 -23.11 8.05 7.67
N ARG A 97 -22.92 9.10 6.85
CA ARG A 97 -24.01 9.74 6.08
C ARG A 97 -24.63 8.78 5.06
N ALA A 98 -23.84 7.98 4.35
CA ALA A 98 -24.33 7.02 3.37
C ALA A 98 -25.13 5.88 4.04
N ASN A 99 -24.66 5.40 5.20
CA ASN A 99 -25.35 4.40 6.02
C ASN A 99 -26.63 4.95 6.67
N ARG A 100 -26.65 6.23 7.05
CA ARG A 100 -27.89 6.92 7.47
C ARG A 100 -28.88 7.06 6.31
N LEU A 101 -28.41 7.38 5.11
CA LEU A 101 -29.23 7.46 3.89
C LEU A 101 -29.80 6.10 3.45
N SER A 102 -29.04 5.02 3.57
CA SER A 102 -29.53 3.66 3.27
C SER A 102 -30.57 3.20 4.29
N ARG A 103 -30.37 3.51 5.58
CA ARG A 103 -31.38 3.27 6.63
C ARG A 103 -32.66 4.06 6.41
N LEU A 104 -32.57 5.32 5.99
CA LEU A 104 -33.73 6.16 5.65
C LEU A 104 -34.48 5.66 4.41
N LYS A 105 -33.76 5.14 3.40
CA LYS A 105 -34.36 4.49 2.22
C LYS A 105 -35.10 3.20 2.57
N ASN A 106 -34.63 2.46 3.57
CA ASN A 106 -35.31 1.25 4.05
C ASN A 106 -36.50 1.54 4.99
N LEU A 107 -36.63 2.76 5.50
CA LEU A 107 -37.73 3.22 6.35
C LEU A 107 -38.87 3.90 5.56
N THR A 108 -38.71 4.13 4.26
CA THR A 108 -39.73 4.77 3.42
C THR A 108 -40.47 3.75 2.56
N VAL A 109 -41.81 3.87 2.56
CA VAL A 109 -42.76 2.93 1.95
C VAL A 109 -42.41 2.63 0.49
N PRO A 110 -42.29 1.35 0.07
CA PRO A 110 -42.06 0.99 -1.31
C PRO A 110 -43.33 1.25 -2.13
N GLY A 111 -43.38 2.40 -2.81
CA GLY A 111 -44.53 2.73 -3.66
C GLY A 111 -44.56 4.12 -4.29
N LEU A 112 -43.55 4.98 -4.07
CA LEU A 112 -43.52 6.33 -4.66
C LEU A 112 -42.24 6.66 -5.43
N TRP A 113 -41.68 5.65 -6.10
CA TRP A 113 -40.74 5.88 -7.20
C TRP A 113 -41.42 5.42 -8.49
N LEU A 114 -41.98 6.39 -9.21
CA LEU A 114 -42.29 6.26 -10.64
C LEU A 114 -41.06 5.68 -11.36
N ASP A 115 -41.32 4.76 -12.28
CA ASP A 115 -40.38 4.05 -13.16
C ASP A 115 -38.98 4.67 -13.27
N TYR A 116 -38.04 4.11 -12.51
CA TYR A 116 -36.61 4.41 -12.58
C TYR A 116 -35.90 3.59 -13.69
N SER A 117 -36.57 3.34 -14.81
CA SER A 117 -35.95 2.69 -15.99
C SER A 117 -35.12 3.66 -16.84
N ALA A 118 -34.96 4.90 -16.39
CA ALA A 118 -34.05 5.89 -16.95
C ALA A 118 -33.20 6.51 -15.84
N VAL A 119 -32.27 5.73 -15.28
CA VAL A 119 -31.14 6.32 -14.56
C VAL A 119 -30.38 7.18 -15.57
N SER A 120 -30.62 8.49 -15.53
CA SER A 120 -29.99 9.48 -16.40
C SER A 120 -28.50 9.19 -16.57
N PRO A 121 -27.93 9.25 -17.80
CA PRO A 121 -26.49 9.07 -18.04
C PRO A 121 -25.61 9.88 -17.07
N TYR A 122 -26.13 11.01 -16.58
CA TYR A 122 -25.50 11.85 -15.57
C TYR A 122 -25.40 11.18 -14.18
N TYR A 123 -26.43 10.47 -13.72
CA TYR A 123 -26.39 9.75 -12.45
C TYR A 123 -25.48 8.52 -12.52
N TRP A 124 -25.52 7.77 -13.63
CA TRP A 124 -24.58 6.68 -13.86
C TRP A 124 -23.13 7.18 -13.91
N PHE A 125 -22.88 8.29 -14.61
CA PHE A 125 -21.57 8.94 -14.66
C PHE A 125 -21.08 9.36 -13.26
N LEU A 126 -21.93 9.99 -12.45
CA LEU A 126 -21.60 10.37 -11.08
C LEU A 126 -21.35 9.17 -10.17
N CYS A 127 -22.16 8.11 -10.27
CA CYS A 127 -21.96 6.87 -9.52
C CYS A 127 -20.66 6.18 -9.90
N ASN A 128 -20.33 6.11 -11.19
CA ASN A 128 -19.08 5.55 -11.69
C ASN A 128 -17.87 6.39 -11.22
N GLN A 129 -17.96 7.72 -11.30
CA GLN A 129 -16.91 8.61 -10.80
C GLN A 129 -16.69 8.48 -9.29
N LYS A 130 -17.77 8.32 -8.51
CA LYS A 130 -17.69 8.03 -7.07
C LYS A 130 -17.08 6.66 -6.79
N ALA A 131 -17.44 5.63 -7.55
CA ALA A 131 -16.87 4.29 -7.41
C ALA A 131 -15.37 4.29 -7.72
N LYS A 132 -14.93 4.96 -8.79
CA LYS A 132 -13.51 5.14 -9.12
C LYS A 132 -12.74 5.87 -8.02
N ARG A 133 -13.29 6.97 -7.49
CA ARG A 133 -12.67 7.69 -6.35
C ARG A 133 -12.54 6.81 -5.12
N ARG A 134 -13.55 5.99 -4.82
CA ARG A 134 -13.51 5.01 -3.71
C ARG A 134 -12.44 3.96 -3.94
N SER A 135 -12.39 3.37 -5.12
CA SER A 135 -11.36 2.37 -5.48
C SER A 135 -9.95 2.95 -5.38
N LYS A 136 -9.75 4.17 -5.89
CA LYS A 136 -8.49 4.91 -5.78
C LYS A 136 -8.08 5.11 -4.33
N CYS A 137 -9.00 5.58 -3.48
CA CYS A 137 -8.74 5.80 -2.07
C CYS A 137 -8.37 4.50 -1.34
N ARG A 138 -9.13 3.41 -1.58
CA ARG A 138 -8.83 2.07 -1.04
C ARG A 138 -7.42 1.62 -1.40
N LEU A 139 -7.03 1.77 -2.68
CA LEU A 139 -5.71 1.41 -3.18
C LEU A 139 -4.60 2.22 -2.50
N THR A 140 -4.76 3.55 -2.39
CA THR A 140 -3.77 4.42 -1.73
C THR A 140 -3.63 4.07 -0.24
N ILE A 141 -4.74 3.79 0.44
CA ILE A 141 -4.74 3.41 1.86
C ILE A 141 -4.02 2.07 2.04
N ALA A 142 -4.36 1.06 1.25
CA ALA A 142 -3.72 -0.26 1.30
C ALA A 142 -2.21 -0.16 1.04
N ALA A 143 -1.80 0.61 0.02
CA ALA A 143 -0.39 0.82 -0.29
C ALA A 143 0.36 1.55 0.85
N THR A 144 -0.28 2.55 1.46
CA THR A 144 0.29 3.28 2.61
C THR A 144 0.46 2.35 3.82
N ILE A 145 -0.57 1.57 4.14
CA ILE A 145 -0.53 0.62 5.26
C ILE A 145 0.57 -0.40 5.04
N LEU A 146 0.66 -1.01 3.85
CA LEU A 146 1.73 -1.96 3.52
C LEU A 146 3.12 -1.33 3.64
N ALA A 147 3.32 -0.12 3.11
CA ALA A 147 4.60 0.59 3.24
C ALA A 147 4.98 0.88 4.71
N THR A 148 4.02 1.12 5.60
CA THR A 148 4.30 1.36 7.03
C THR A 148 4.68 0.11 7.83
N ARG A 149 4.23 -1.08 7.40
CA ARG A 149 4.46 -2.35 8.13
C ARG A 149 5.93 -2.75 8.20
N HIS A 150 6.74 -2.32 7.24
CA HIS A 150 8.14 -2.76 7.10
C HIS A 150 9.16 -1.80 7.72
N ALA A 151 8.71 -0.72 8.35
CA ALA A 151 9.60 0.37 8.73
C ALA A 151 10.35 0.17 10.07
N ASN A 152 9.94 -0.78 10.93
CA ASN A 152 10.42 -0.82 12.33
C ASN A 152 10.70 -2.22 12.95
N GLY A 153 10.88 -3.27 12.14
CA GLY A 153 11.18 -4.63 12.66
C GLY A 153 10.09 -5.21 13.59
N SER A 154 8.88 -4.66 13.53
CA SER A 154 7.68 -5.22 14.15
C SER A 154 7.37 -6.59 13.53
N LEU A 155 6.87 -7.53 14.33
CA LEU A 155 6.41 -8.82 13.81
C LEU A 155 5.46 -8.61 12.63
N PRO A 156 5.80 -9.13 11.43
CA PRO A 156 4.90 -9.10 10.31
C PRO A 156 3.57 -9.75 10.71
N VAL A 157 2.48 -9.01 10.47
CA VAL A 157 1.14 -9.56 10.64
C VAL A 157 0.93 -10.71 9.64
N GLU A 158 1.62 -10.67 8.49
CA GLU A 158 1.54 -11.62 7.38
C GLU A 158 2.89 -12.12 6.85
N ASP A 159 2.82 -13.02 5.87
CA ASP A 159 3.93 -13.72 5.22
C ASP A 159 4.68 -12.89 4.16
N PHE A 160 4.16 -11.71 3.80
CA PHE A 160 4.79 -10.84 2.82
C PHE A 160 5.68 -9.82 3.51
N ASN A 161 7.01 -9.94 3.32
CA ASN A 161 7.97 -8.91 3.68
C ASN A 161 8.44 -8.22 2.40
N LEU A 162 7.94 -7.01 2.14
CA LEU A 162 8.43 -6.18 1.04
C LEU A 162 9.73 -5.51 1.47
N GLU A 163 10.82 -5.91 0.83
CA GLU A 163 12.14 -5.36 1.06
C GLU A 163 12.61 -4.64 -0.20
N LEU A 164 13.29 -3.51 -0.04
CA LEU A 164 13.90 -2.82 -1.15
C LEU A 164 15.19 -3.53 -1.52
N GLU A 165 15.24 -4.05 -2.74
CA GLU A 165 16.41 -4.71 -3.33
C GLU A 165 17.03 -3.80 -4.39
N ASN A 166 18.36 -3.82 -4.53
CA ASN A 166 19.04 -3.21 -5.66
C ASN A 166 18.96 -4.13 -6.91
N GLN A 167 19.55 -3.65 -8.01
CA GLN A 167 19.61 -4.38 -9.28
C GLN A 167 20.34 -5.74 -9.22
N SER A 168 21.06 -6.05 -8.13
CA SER A 168 21.71 -7.35 -7.89
C SER A 168 20.95 -8.23 -6.87
N GLY A 169 19.79 -7.80 -6.37
CA GLY A 169 18.97 -8.53 -5.40
C GLY A 169 19.43 -8.37 -3.95
N GLN A 170 20.31 -7.40 -3.66
CA GLN A 170 20.76 -7.12 -2.30
C GLN A 170 19.87 -6.08 -1.64
N LYS A 171 19.59 -6.25 -0.35
CA LYS A 171 18.77 -5.32 0.43
C LYS A 171 19.43 -3.94 0.52
N VAL A 172 18.62 -2.90 0.39
CA VAL A 172 19.06 -1.50 0.49
C VAL A 172 18.21 -0.75 1.50
N GLU A 173 18.88 -0.07 2.43
CA GLU A 173 18.26 0.92 3.30
C GLU A 173 18.35 2.29 2.61
N LEU A 174 17.19 2.90 2.32
CA LEU A 174 17.10 4.18 1.64
C LEU A 174 16.81 5.31 2.61
N GLY A 175 17.74 6.26 2.71
CA GLY A 175 17.50 7.60 3.27
C GLY A 175 16.75 7.60 4.60
N SER A 176 15.68 8.40 4.68
CA SER A 176 14.78 8.45 5.84
C SER A 176 13.66 7.42 5.75
N GLU A 177 13.05 7.07 6.89
CA GLU A 177 11.86 6.19 6.93
C GLU A 177 10.73 6.68 6.02
N THR A 178 10.56 8.00 5.89
CA THR A 178 9.59 8.61 4.98
C THR A 178 9.96 8.40 3.51
N ASP A 179 11.25 8.49 3.16
CA ASP A 179 11.71 8.22 1.79
C ASP A 179 11.50 6.74 1.44
N GLN A 180 11.85 5.84 2.36
CA GLN A 180 11.69 4.40 2.17
C GLN A 180 10.23 4.02 1.93
N ARG A 181 9.31 4.56 2.73
CA ARG A 181 7.86 4.35 2.55
C ARG A 181 7.36 4.87 1.21
N ALA A 182 7.78 6.08 0.83
CA ALA A 182 7.39 6.69 -0.43
C ALA A 182 7.91 5.90 -1.65
N VAL A 183 9.16 5.42 -1.60
CA VAL A 183 9.71 4.53 -2.65
C VAL A 183 8.95 3.22 -2.71
N MET A 184 8.70 2.55 -1.58
CA MET A 184 7.93 1.30 -1.55
C MET A 184 6.53 1.49 -2.14
N MET A 185 5.83 2.55 -1.75
CA MET A 185 4.51 2.87 -2.31
C MET A 185 4.58 3.13 -3.82
N GLY A 186 5.56 3.90 -4.29
CA GLY A 186 5.78 4.17 -5.71
C GLY A 186 6.02 2.89 -6.52
N LEU A 187 6.87 1.98 -6.01
CA LEU A 187 7.16 0.70 -6.65
C LEU A 187 5.94 -0.23 -6.69
N MET A 188 5.17 -0.29 -5.60
CA MET A 188 3.95 -1.10 -5.55
C MET A 188 2.90 -0.63 -6.56
N LEU A 189 2.68 0.69 -6.61
CA LEU A 189 1.75 1.30 -7.56
C LEU A 189 2.25 1.13 -9.01
N HIS A 190 3.55 1.22 -9.25
CA HIS A 190 4.12 0.95 -10.58
C HIS A 190 3.88 -0.49 -11.02
N ALA A 191 4.09 -1.47 -10.14
CA ALA A 191 3.82 -2.88 -10.42
C ALA A 191 2.33 -3.12 -10.73
N ASN A 192 1.42 -2.56 -9.94
CA ASN A 192 -0.02 -2.63 -10.21
C ASN A 192 -0.39 -1.94 -11.54
N GLY A 193 0.20 -0.77 -11.84
CA GLY A 193 0.05 -0.08 -13.12
C GLY A 193 0.49 -0.95 -14.32
N LYS A 194 1.62 -1.65 -14.21
CA LYS A 194 2.07 -2.61 -15.22
C LYS A 194 1.09 -3.78 -15.39
N ALA A 195 0.52 -4.29 -14.31
CA ALA A 195 -0.49 -5.34 -14.37
C ALA A 195 -1.74 -4.88 -15.15
N LEU A 196 -2.20 -3.64 -14.92
CA LEU A 196 -3.30 -3.03 -15.67
C LEU A 196 -2.95 -2.82 -17.16
N MET A 197 -1.71 -2.44 -17.47
CA MET A 197 -1.24 -2.33 -18.86
C MET A 197 -1.24 -3.68 -19.59
N LYS A 198 -0.87 -4.78 -18.92
CA LYS A 198 -0.95 -6.15 -19.48
C LYS A 198 -2.39 -6.56 -19.76
N ARG A 199 -3.34 -6.08 -18.96
CA ARG A 199 -4.80 -6.27 -19.16
C ARG A 199 -5.41 -5.27 -20.16
N GLU A 200 -4.59 -4.45 -20.80
CA GLU A 200 -5.00 -3.40 -21.76
C GLU A 200 -5.92 -2.31 -21.17
N GLN A 201 -5.95 -2.19 -19.85
CA GLN A 201 -6.73 -1.17 -19.13
C GLN A 201 -5.92 0.13 -18.99
N TYR A 202 -5.52 0.72 -20.12
CA TYR A 202 -4.56 1.85 -20.15
C TYR A 202 -5.04 3.10 -19.40
N ARG A 203 -6.36 3.35 -19.35
CA ARG A 203 -6.92 4.50 -18.65
C ARG A 203 -6.78 4.36 -17.13
N ASP A 204 -7.13 3.18 -16.60
CA ASP A 204 -7.01 2.91 -15.16
C ASP A 204 -5.52 2.77 -14.79
N ALA A 205 -4.69 2.20 -15.67
CA ALA A 205 -3.23 2.17 -15.50
C ALA A 205 -2.64 3.57 -15.34
N LEU A 206 -3.04 4.55 -16.16
CA LEU A 206 -2.59 5.94 -16.00
C LEU A 206 -2.97 6.55 -14.66
N GLU A 207 -4.16 6.27 -14.15
CA GLU A 207 -4.58 6.76 -12.83
C GLU A 207 -3.66 6.21 -11.73
N VAL A 208 -3.29 4.92 -11.81
CA VAL A 208 -2.37 4.28 -10.86
C VAL A 208 -0.92 4.75 -11.01
N LEU A 209 -0.42 4.87 -12.24
CA LEU A 209 0.93 5.36 -12.52
C LEU A 209 1.12 6.81 -12.05
N ASN A 210 0.08 7.66 -12.17
CA ASN A 210 0.12 9.01 -11.61
C ASN A 210 0.25 8.99 -10.07
N MET A 211 -0.45 8.08 -9.38
CA MET A 211 -0.26 7.91 -7.93
C MET A 211 1.15 7.44 -7.58
N GLY A 212 1.74 6.57 -8.41
CA GLY A 212 3.14 6.17 -8.29
C GLY A 212 4.10 7.36 -8.44
N GLU A 213 3.90 8.20 -9.45
CA GLU A 213 4.66 9.44 -9.68
C GLU A 213 4.55 10.41 -8.50
N GLU A 214 3.33 10.63 -7.99
CA GLU A 214 3.09 11.44 -6.79
C GLU A 214 3.85 10.88 -5.58
N SER A 215 3.89 9.55 -5.43
CA SER A 215 4.61 8.87 -4.36
C SER A 215 6.12 9.11 -4.45
N PHE A 216 6.73 8.94 -5.63
CA PHE A 216 8.16 9.21 -5.83
C PHE A 216 8.51 10.69 -5.62
N SER A 217 7.57 11.60 -5.89
CA SER A 217 7.75 13.04 -5.68
C SER A 217 7.82 13.44 -4.21
N LEU A 218 7.40 12.56 -3.29
CA LEU A 218 7.53 12.77 -1.84
C LEU A 218 8.96 12.51 -1.35
N CYS A 219 9.76 11.76 -2.10
CA CYS A 219 11.12 11.41 -1.74
C CYS A 219 12.07 12.60 -1.91
N ASN A 220 13.16 12.61 -1.15
CA ASN A 220 14.28 13.50 -1.44
C ASN A 220 14.83 13.21 -2.86
N PRO A 221 14.96 14.21 -3.75
CA PRO A 221 15.46 14.01 -5.12
C PRO A 221 16.80 13.27 -5.20
N LYS A 222 17.67 13.43 -4.21
CA LYS A 222 18.97 12.73 -4.15
C LYS A 222 18.84 11.21 -3.98
N VAL A 223 17.77 10.74 -3.33
CA VAL A 223 17.52 9.31 -3.11
C VAL A 223 17.07 8.64 -4.40
N ILE A 224 16.25 9.33 -5.19
CA ILE A 224 15.68 8.80 -6.45
C ILE A 224 16.57 9.08 -7.67
N GLU A 225 17.62 9.89 -7.55
CA GLU A 225 18.47 10.28 -8.67
C GLU A 225 19.11 9.08 -9.38
N MET A 226 19.49 8.03 -8.63
CA MET A 226 20.10 6.82 -9.18
C MET A 226 19.11 5.66 -9.37
N VAL A 227 17.82 5.91 -9.19
CA VAL A 227 16.75 4.92 -9.32
C VAL A 227 16.15 5.01 -10.72
N ASP A 228 16.24 3.93 -11.48
CA ASP A 228 15.70 3.81 -12.84
C ASP A 228 14.20 3.54 -12.89
N ASN A 229 13.57 3.14 -11.77
CA ASN A 229 12.12 2.93 -11.72
C ASN A 229 11.32 4.20 -12.07
N VAL A 230 11.79 5.38 -11.68
CA VAL A 230 11.13 6.67 -12.01
C VAL A 230 11.10 6.91 -13.52
N PRO A 231 12.24 6.91 -14.25
CA PRO A 231 12.21 7.07 -15.70
C PRO A 231 11.50 5.92 -16.43
N ILE A 232 11.53 4.67 -15.94
CA ILE A 232 10.73 3.57 -16.50
C ILE A 232 9.23 3.87 -16.36
N LEU A 233 8.80 4.36 -15.19
CA LEU A 233 7.40 4.79 -14.97
C LEU A 233 6.99 5.89 -15.96
N GLN A 234 7.85 6.85 -16.24
CA GLN A 234 7.58 7.89 -17.26
C GLN A 234 7.37 7.29 -18.65
N ILE A 235 8.20 6.33 -19.06
CA ILE A 235 8.05 5.64 -20.35
C ILE A 235 6.72 4.87 -20.40
N ASP A 236 6.35 4.19 -19.33
CA ASP A 236 5.08 3.46 -19.23
C ASP A 236 3.85 4.38 -19.29
N MET A 237 3.92 5.57 -18.69
CA MET A 237 2.86 6.58 -18.81
C MET A 237 2.72 7.07 -20.25
N VAL A 238 3.83 7.35 -20.92
CA VAL A 238 3.80 7.78 -22.33
C VAL A 238 3.31 6.66 -23.25
N TRP A 239 3.66 5.41 -22.95
CA TRP A 239 3.08 4.25 -23.64
C TRP A 239 1.56 4.19 -23.48
N CYS A 240 1.03 4.46 -22.28
CA CYS A 240 -0.41 4.52 -22.09
C CYS A 240 -1.05 5.68 -22.89
N TYR A 241 -0.41 6.85 -22.99
CA TYR A 241 -0.90 7.94 -23.86
C TYR A 241 -0.97 7.50 -25.32
N PHE A 242 0.08 6.82 -25.81
CA PHE A 242 0.12 6.27 -27.15
C PHE A 242 -1.00 5.26 -27.40
N MET A 243 -1.20 4.31 -26.50
CA MET A 243 -2.24 3.28 -26.62
C MET A 243 -3.67 3.84 -26.57
N LEU A 244 -3.88 4.96 -25.85
CA LEU A 244 -5.16 5.66 -25.83
C LEU A 244 -5.42 6.51 -27.09
N ARG A 245 -4.40 6.68 -27.97
CA ARG A 245 -4.46 7.46 -29.22
C ARG A 245 -4.96 8.90 -29.03
N ASP A 246 -4.69 9.50 -27.87
CA ASP A 246 -5.13 10.86 -27.54
C ASP A 246 -3.99 11.87 -27.76
N ILE A 247 -4.13 12.67 -28.82
CA ILE A 247 -3.14 13.65 -29.28
C ILE A 247 -2.99 14.81 -28.27
N SER A 248 -3.97 15.04 -27.40
CA SER A 248 -3.91 16.14 -26.42
C SER A 248 -2.72 16.03 -25.45
N TRP A 249 -2.17 14.82 -25.27
CA TRP A 249 -1.04 14.55 -24.38
C TRP A 249 0.33 14.70 -25.04
N LEU A 250 0.41 15.05 -26.33
CA LEU A 250 1.65 15.03 -27.11
C LEU A 250 2.77 15.91 -26.52
N SER A 251 2.43 17.12 -26.06
CA SER A 251 3.40 18.05 -25.46
C SER A 251 3.92 17.54 -24.13
N VAL A 252 3.04 17.01 -23.29
CA VAL A 252 3.38 16.39 -22.00
C VAL A 252 4.24 15.14 -22.23
N ALA A 253 3.89 14.32 -23.23
CA ALA A 253 4.61 13.11 -23.59
C ALA A 253 6.07 13.39 -23.96
N GLY A 254 6.32 14.46 -24.75
CA GLY A 254 7.68 14.85 -25.13
C GLY A 254 8.55 15.21 -23.93
N ILE A 255 8.01 16.03 -23.01
CA ILE A 255 8.71 16.44 -21.78
C ILE A 255 9.00 15.23 -20.88
N ARG A 256 8.06 14.27 -20.78
CA ARG A 256 8.23 13.06 -19.98
C ARG A 256 9.33 12.16 -20.55
N LEU A 257 9.39 11.97 -21.87
CA LEU A 257 10.45 11.17 -22.50
C LEU A 257 11.84 11.80 -22.37
N GLU A 258 11.95 13.13 -22.48
CA GLU A 258 13.23 13.83 -22.28
C GLU A 258 13.76 13.60 -20.86
N LYS A 259 12.91 13.77 -19.85
CA LYS A 259 13.25 13.45 -18.44
C LYS A 259 13.59 11.97 -18.25
N ALA A 260 12.86 11.09 -18.92
CA ALA A 260 13.13 9.65 -18.84
C ALA A 260 14.51 9.32 -19.39
N ARG A 261 14.89 9.88 -20.54
CA ARG A 261 16.20 9.70 -21.17
C ARG A 261 17.35 10.14 -20.28
N GLU A 262 17.24 11.34 -19.69
CA GLU A 262 18.25 11.84 -18.73
C GLU A 262 18.33 10.96 -17.47
N GLY A 263 17.20 10.44 -17.00
CA GLY A 263 17.13 9.53 -15.85
C GLY A 263 17.78 8.19 -16.12
N ILE A 264 17.49 7.58 -17.27
CA ILE A 264 18.09 6.32 -17.71
C ILE A 264 19.60 6.48 -17.88
N GLU A 265 20.07 7.54 -18.54
CA GLU A 265 21.51 7.77 -18.72
C GLU A 265 22.24 7.94 -17.39
N ARG A 266 21.64 8.63 -16.41
CA ARG A 266 22.19 8.72 -15.04
C ARG A 266 22.24 7.36 -14.33
N ALA A 267 21.17 6.58 -14.39
CA ALA A 267 21.08 5.31 -13.67
C ALA A 267 21.91 4.18 -14.31
N HIS A 268 21.87 4.06 -15.65
CA HIS A 268 22.51 2.99 -16.42
C HIS A 268 23.92 3.33 -16.88
N GLY A 269 24.30 4.60 -16.81
CA GLY A 269 25.54 5.14 -17.38
C GLY A 269 25.45 5.34 -18.89
N LYS A 270 26.40 6.09 -19.43
CA LYS A 270 26.49 6.35 -20.88
C LYS A 270 26.58 5.04 -21.66
N GLU A 271 25.79 4.90 -22.72
CA GLU A 271 25.63 3.67 -23.51
C GLU A 271 25.26 2.42 -22.67
N SER A 272 24.61 2.61 -21.52
CA SER A 272 24.24 1.55 -20.57
C SER A 272 25.42 0.72 -20.03
N THR A 273 26.64 1.27 -20.09
CA THR A 273 27.87 0.57 -19.69
C THR A 273 27.86 0.10 -18.24
N ARG A 274 27.40 0.94 -17.31
CA ARG A 274 27.31 0.59 -15.88
C ARG A 274 26.29 -0.53 -15.66
N LEU A 275 25.12 -0.47 -16.31
CA LEU A 275 24.11 -1.52 -16.20
C LEU A 275 24.66 -2.87 -16.69
N ARG A 276 25.32 -2.90 -17.85
CA ARG A 276 25.91 -4.12 -18.40
C ARG A 276 26.96 -4.72 -17.48
N ILE A 277 27.81 -3.90 -16.86
CA ILE A 277 28.81 -4.38 -15.90
C ILE A 277 28.13 -5.01 -14.67
N LEU A 278 27.12 -4.35 -14.11
CA LEU A 278 26.37 -4.87 -12.96
C LEU A 278 25.62 -6.16 -13.26
N GLN A 279 25.16 -6.33 -14.51
CA GLN A 279 24.35 -7.47 -14.94
C GLN A 279 25.15 -8.60 -15.60
N GLY A 280 26.48 -8.53 -15.57
CA GLY A 280 27.36 -9.59 -16.08
C GLY A 280 27.44 -9.66 -17.61
N GLY A 281 27.37 -8.52 -18.29
CA GLY A 281 27.46 -8.41 -19.75
C GLY A 281 26.14 -8.62 -20.50
N ARG A 282 25.01 -8.65 -19.78
CA ARG A 282 23.67 -8.80 -20.33
C ARG A 282 23.10 -7.47 -20.84
N TYR A 283 22.05 -7.55 -21.65
CA TYR A 283 21.44 -6.43 -22.35
C TYR A 283 19.96 -6.21 -21.99
N PRO A 284 19.59 -6.08 -20.70
CA PRO A 284 18.20 -5.90 -20.30
C PRO A 284 17.57 -4.59 -20.80
N GLU A 285 18.38 -3.57 -21.04
CA GLU A 285 17.92 -2.25 -21.45
C GLU A 285 17.35 -2.18 -22.86
N LEU A 286 17.61 -3.17 -23.74
CA LEU A 286 17.32 -3.04 -25.17
C LEU A 286 15.82 -2.86 -25.44
N ALA A 287 14.97 -3.63 -24.77
CA ALA A 287 13.52 -3.52 -24.95
C ALA A 287 12.97 -2.17 -24.45
N LEU A 288 13.56 -1.63 -23.38
CA LEU A 288 13.21 -0.31 -22.86
C LEU A 288 13.63 0.80 -23.83
N HIS A 289 14.85 0.73 -24.37
CA HIS A 289 15.35 1.68 -25.36
C HIS A 289 14.54 1.64 -26.65
N LEU A 290 14.17 0.44 -27.13
CA LEU A 290 13.29 0.25 -28.27
C LEU A 290 11.97 1.02 -28.09
N ARG A 291 11.28 0.80 -26.96
CA ARG A 291 10.01 1.48 -26.65
C ARG A 291 10.19 3.00 -26.57
N MET A 292 11.26 3.48 -25.92
CA MET A 292 11.56 4.91 -25.81
C MET A 292 11.81 5.56 -27.18
N GLU A 293 12.68 4.96 -28.01
CA GLU A 293 13.02 5.48 -29.35
C GLU A 293 11.81 5.47 -30.30
N LEU A 294 10.96 4.43 -30.22
CA LEU A 294 9.68 4.40 -30.91
C LEU A 294 8.80 5.59 -30.50
N LEU A 295 8.57 5.79 -29.21
CA LEU A 295 7.70 6.87 -28.72
C LEU A 295 8.22 8.26 -29.09
N GLU A 296 9.53 8.47 -29.06
CA GLU A 296 10.15 9.71 -29.56
C GLU A 296 9.92 9.90 -31.06
N GLY A 297 10.03 8.82 -31.85
CA GLY A 297 9.73 8.83 -33.28
C GLY A 297 8.28 9.22 -33.55
N VAL A 298 7.33 8.63 -32.82
CA VAL A 298 5.90 8.96 -32.91
C VAL A 298 5.64 10.42 -32.56
N ILE A 299 6.24 10.91 -31.47
CA ILE A 299 6.07 12.31 -31.05
C ILE A 299 6.66 13.26 -32.10
N ALA A 300 7.83 12.96 -32.64
CA ALA A 300 8.46 13.78 -33.68
C ALA A 300 7.62 13.81 -34.98
N TYR A 301 6.96 12.71 -35.33
CA TYR A 301 6.05 12.64 -36.49
C TYR A 301 4.88 13.62 -36.33
N HIS A 302 4.19 13.57 -35.18
CA HIS A 302 3.03 14.44 -34.91
C HIS A 302 3.40 15.93 -34.76
N HIS A 303 4.64 16.24 -34.40
CA HIS A 303 5.16 17.62 -34.43
C HIS A 303 5.57 18.10 -35.86
N GLY A 304 5.50 17.22 -36.86
CA GLY A 304 5.90 17.53 -38.24
C GLY A 304 7.40 17.42 -38.52
N HIS A 305 8.20 16.95 -37.55
CA HIS A 305 9.65 16.76 -37.72
C HIS A 305 9.96 15.39 -38.36
N LEU A 306 9.59 15.21 -39.63
CA LEU A 306 9.66 13.93 -40.34
C LEU A 306 11.07 13.29 -40.34
N GLN A 307 12.13 14.08 -40.55
CA GLN A 307 13.50 13.55 -40.56
C GLN A 307 13.95 13.05 -39.17
N LYS A 308 13.59 13.77 -38.10
CA LYS A 308 13.88 13.32 -36.74
C LYS A 308 13.12 12.05 -36.40
N SER A 309 11.85 11.99 -36.81
CA SER A 309 11.01 10.80 -36.66
C SER A 309 11.59 9.59 -37.38
N LYS A 310 11.98 9.74 -38.65
CA LYS A 310 12.60 8.69 -39.46
C LYS A 310 13.89 8.15 -38.83
N ASN A 311 14.75 9.03 -38.34
CA ASN A 311 15.99 8.63 -37.67
C ASN A 311 15.72 7.85 -36.38
N ALA A 312 14.79 8.33 -35.53
CA ALA A 312 14.42 7.67 -34.30
C ALA A 312 13.78 6.29 -34.55
N LEU A 313 12.86 6.19 -35.52
CA LEU A 313 12.22 4.93 -35.89
C LEU A 313 13.17 3.95 -36.56
N SER A 314 14.14 4.43 -37.36
CA SER A 314 15.18 3.56 -37.94
C SER A 314 16.13 3.02 -36.85
N SER A 315 16.45 3.85 -35.86
CA SER A 315 17.19 3.42 -34.67
C SER A 315 16.40 2.35 -33.91
N ALA A 316 15.12 2.60 -33.64
CA ALA A 316 14.23 1.64 -32.98
C ALA A 316 14.16 0.32 -33.78
N GLN A 317 13.99 0.38 -35.09
CA GLN A 317 13.97 -0.80 -35.96
C GLN A 317 15.27 -1.60 -35.89
N SER A 318 16.43 -0.94 -35.80
CA SER A 318 17.71 -1.66 -35.66
C SER A 318 17.87 -2.40 -34.33
N ARG A 319 17.13 -1.98 -33.29
CA ARG A 319 17.08 -2.63 -31.97
C ARG A 319 15.95 -3.64 -31.83
N TYR A 320 15.02 -3.68 -32.78
CA TYR A 320 13.94 -4.63 -32.81
C TYR A 320 14.48 -6.00 -33.24
N PHE A 321 14.59 -6.93 -32.29
CA PHE A 321 14.99 -8.30 -32.55
C PHE A 321 13.83 -9.24 -32.26
N GLN A 322 13.29 -9.84 -33.30
CA GLN A 322 12.39 -10.97 -33.14
C GLN A 322 13.21 -12.20 -32.74
N VAL A 323 12.74 -12.92 -31.72
CA VAL A 323 13.40 -14.14 -31.25
C VAL A 323 13.29 -15.21 -32.35
N PRO A 324 14.41 -15.80 -32.83
CA PRO A 324 14.36 -16.86 -33.84
C PRO A 324 13.68 -18.12 -33.31
N ASP A 325 12.82 -18.73 -34.14
CA ASP A 325 12.07 -19.93 -33.78
C ASP A 325 12.98 -21.14 -33.49
N ASP A 326 14.11 -21.27 -34.19
CA ASP A 326 15.08 -22.34 -33.97
C ASP A 326 15.67 -22.29 -32.55
N SER A 327 16.16 -21.11 -32.14
CA SER A 327 16.71 -20.87 -30.80
C SER A 327 15.66 -21.05 -29.70
N LEU A 328 14.43 -20.60 -29.95
CA LEU A 328 13.32 -20.74 -29.03
C LEU A 328 12.91 -22.20 -28.86
N SER A 329 12.75 -22.93 -29.97
CA SER A 329 12.36 -24.35 -29.96
C SER A 329 13.39 -25.22 -29.23
N PHE A 330 14.68 -24.90 -29.35
CA PHE A 330 15.74 -25.54 -28.59
C PHE A 330 15.53 -25.41 -27.07
N LEU A 331 15.31 -24.19 -26.57
CA LEU A 331 15.06 -23.96 -25.13
C LEU A 331 13.74 -24.59 -24.65
N LEU A 332 12.69 -24.53 -25.47
CA LEU A 332 11.42 -25.21 -25.18
C LEU A 332 11.60 -26.73 -25.07
N SER A 333 12.42 -27.34 -25.94
CA SER A 333 12.70 -28.78 -25.90
C SER A 333 13.43 -29.23 -24.63
N MET A 334 14.16 -28.32 -23.97
CA MET A 334 14.78 -28.55 -22.66
C MET A 334 13.80 -28.44 -21.49
N GLY A 335 12.55 -28.04 -21.73
CA GLY A 335 11.50 -27.91 -20.73
C GLY A 335 11.36 -26.52 -20.10
N TYR A 336 11.95 -25.48 -20.71
CA TYR A 336 11.72 -24.10 -20.31
C TYR A 336 10.39 -23.57 -20.88
N ASN A 337 9.76 -22.64 -20.17
CA ASN A 337 8.52 -22.01 -20.64
C ASN A 337 8.80 -21.01 -21.76
N ASP A 338 7.85 -20.82 -22.67
CA ASP A 338 7.96 -19.90 -23.82
C ASP A 338 8.35 -18.47 -23.39
N ARG A 339 7.67 -17.94 -22.38
CA ARG A 339 7.96 -16.60 -21.86
C ARG A 339 9.37 -16.49 -21.29
N GLU A 340 9.81 -17.48 -20.51
CA GLU A 340 11.14 -17.49 -19.88
C GLU A 340 12.24 -17.62 -20.94
N ALA A 341 12.04 -18.49 -21.94
CA ALA A 341 12.96 -18.67 -23.05
C ALA A 341 13.09 -17.40 -23.92
N LYS A 342 11.97 -16.78 -24.31
CA LYS A 342 11.98 -15.51 -25.07
C LYS A 342 12.67 -14.40 -24.29
N ARG A 343 12.37 -14.27 -23.00
CA ARG A 343 13.01 -13.30 -22.12
C ARG A 343 14.52 -13.55 -22.05
N ALA A 344 14.95 -14.77 -21.79
CA ALA A 344 16.38 -15.12 -21.72
C ALA A 344 17.12 -14.81 -23.02
N LEU A 345 16.54 -15.14 -24.18
CA LEU A 345 17.13 -14.85 -25.48
C LEU A 345 17.25 -13.35 -25.74
N ARG A 346 16.23 -12.55 -25.41
CA ARG A 346 16.28 -11.08 -25.54
C ARG A 346 17.38 -10.46 -24.66
N MET A 347 17.50 -10.93 -23.42
CA MET A 347 18.47 -10.40 -22.44
C MET A 347 19.93 -10.72 -22.81
N ASN A 348 20.15 -11.73 -23.64
CA ASN A 348 21.48 -12.21 -24.02
C ASN A 348 21.77 -12.02 -25.51
N ASN A 349 21.13 -11.02 -26.15
CA ASN A 349 21.37 -10.67 -27.56
C ASN A 349 21.22 -11.88 -28.51
N LEU A 350 20.22 -12.73 -28.24
CA LEU A 350 19.88 -13.95 -28.98
C LEU A 350 20.93 -15.07 -28.94
N ASP A 351 21.97 -14.95 -28.10
CA ASP A 351 22.91 -16.05 -27.88
C ASP A 351 22.29 -17.16 -27.03
N VAL A 352 22.20 -18.37 -27.58
CA VAL A 352 21.56 -19.52 -26.94
C VAL A 352 22.36 -19.99 -25.72
N GLY A 353 23.69 -19.95 -25.79
CA GLY A 353 24.57 -20.38 -24.70
C GLY A 353 24.39 -19.51 -23.46
N SER A 354 24.58 -18.20 -23.63
CA SER A 354 24.41 -17.21 -22.56
C SER A 354 22.96 -17.17 -22.03
N ALA A 355 21.97 -17.37 -22.90
CA ALA A 355 20.57 -17.48 -22.49
C ALA A 355 20.31 -18.71 -21.61
N LEU A 356 20.93 -19.85 -21.90
CA LEU A 356 20.83 -21.05 -21.08
C LEU A 356 21.50 -20.84 -19.71
N ASP A 357 22.70 -20.27 -19.68
CA ASP A 357 23.40 -19.95 -18.43
C ASP A 357 22.57 -19.01 -17.55
N PHE A 358 21.94 -17.99 -18.16
CA PHE A 358 21.01 -17.10 -17.48
C PHE A 358 19.82 -17.85 -16.87
N LEU A 359 19.18 -18.76 -17.61
CA LEU A 359 18.04 -19.54 -17.11
C LEU A 359 18.42 -20.45 -15.93
N ILE A 360 19.61 -21.04 -15.97
CA ILE A 360 20.15 -21.86 -14.87
C ILE A 360 20.40 -20.99 -13.63
N GLU A 361 21.06 -19.85 -13.80
CA GLU A 361 21.34 -18.92 -12.71
C GLU A 361 20.04 -18.39 -12.09
N GLU A 362 19.07 -18.00 -12.91
CA GLU A 362 17.78 -17.50 -12.48
C GLU A 362 17.00 -18.56 -11.69
N LYS A 363 16.97 -19.81 -12.18
CA LYS A 363 16.32 -20.93 -11.47
C LYS A 363 17.00 -21.22 -10.12
N ALA A 364 18.33 -21.15 -10.07
CA ALA A 364 19.09 -21.32 -8.83
C ALA A 364 18.79 -20.20 -7.82
N LYS A 365 18.79 -18.93 -8.26
CA LYS A 365 18.42 -17.77 -7.42
C LYS A 365 16.99 -17.86 -6.90
N ARG A 366 16.02 -18.21 -7.75
CA ARG A 366 14.62 -18.42 -7.33
C ARG A 366 14.51 -19.55 -6.30
N ALA A 367 15.23 -20.66 -6.49
CA ALA A 367 15.22 -21.76 -5.53
C ALA A 367 15.86 -21.37 -4.19
N GLN A 368 16.92 -20.56 -4.21
CA GLN A 368 17.56 -20.02 -3.00
C GLN A 368 16.62 -19.05 -2.26
N LYS A 369 16.03 -18.07 -2.96
CA LYS A 369 15.06 -17.13 -2.39
C LYS A 369 13.89 -17.85 -1.73
N ARG A 370 13.32 -18.87 -2.39
CA ARG A 370 12.26 -19.72 -1.78
C ARG A 370 12.68 -20.41 -0.48
N LYS A 371 13.94 -20.88 -0.38
CA LYS A 371 14.45 -21.50 0.85
C LYS A 371 14.60 -20.47 1.97
N GLU A 372 15.13 -19.29 1.63
CA GLU A 372 15.30 -18.17 2.57
C GLU A 372 13.93 -17.66 3.06
N ASP A 373 12.96 -17.51 2.17
CA ASP A 373 11.59 -17.11 2.50
C ASP A 373 10.90 -18.15 3.39
N LEU A 374 11.06 -19.45 3.09
CA LEU A 374 10.53 -20.53 3.91
C LEU A 374 11.18 -20.57 5.30
N GLN A 375 12.49 -20.32 5.38
CA GLN A 375 13.20 -20.24 6.66
C GLN A 375 12.71 -19.03 7.47
N ARG A 376 12.62 -17.86 6.85
CA ARG A 376 12.10 -16.63 7.47
C ARG A 376 10.65 -16.80 7.94
N HIS A 377 9.82 -17.47 7.16
CA HIS A 377 8.44 -17.76 7.54
C HIS A 377 8.39 -18.65 8.80
N LYS A 378 9.25 -19.67 8.89
CA LYS A 378 9.38 -20.48 10.12
C LYS A 378 9.83 -19.64 11.31
N GLU A 379 10.78 -18.72 11.11
CA GLU A 379 11.25 -17.79 12.15
C GLU A 379 10.12 -16.86 12.62
N ILE A 380 9.31 -16.31 11.72
CA ILE A 380 8.16 -15.47 12.05
C ILE A 380 7.11 -16.28 12.83
N LEU A 381 6.76 -17.48 12.37
CA LEU A 381 5.85 -18.37 13.10
C LEU A 381 6.36 -18.70 14.49
N GLU A 382 7.67 -18.87 14.64
CA GLU A 382 8.30 -19.10 15.93
C GLU A 382 8.21 -17.86 16.84
N GLN A 383 8.53 -16.67 16.34
CA GLN A 383 8.40 -15.44 17.11
C GLN A 383 6.94 -15.16 17.52
N LYS A 384 5.97 -15.48 16.66
CA LYS A 384 4.53 -15.38 16.96
C LYS A 384 4.12 -16.23 18.16
N LYS A 385 4.79 -17.37 18.44
CA LYS A 385 4.52 -18.20 19.63
C LYS A 385 4.87 -17.49 20.94
N TYR A 386 5.97 -16.73 20.94
CA TYR A 386 6.49 -16.03 22.12
C TYR A 386 5.83 -14.67 22.37
N GLY A 387 5.34 -14.04 21.30
CA GLY A 387 4.58 -12.79 21.36
C GLY A 387 5.46 -11.54 21.24
N LYS A 388 4.92 -10.39 21.65
CA LYS A 388 5.54 -9.06 21.48
C LYS A 388 6.05 -8.50 22.81
N THR A 389 7.15 -7.75 22.74
CA THR A 389 7.63 -6.94 23.86
C THR A 389 6.67 -5.78 24.16
N PRO A 390 6.75 -5.13 25.34
CA PRO A 390 5.99 -3.91 25.62
C PRO A 390 6.14 -2.81 24.55
N LEU A 391 7.31 -2.67 23.91
CA LEU A 391 7.53 -1.79 22.74
C LEU A 391 7.01 -2.35 21.40
N LYS A 392 6.19 -3.41 21.42
CA LYS A 392 5.59 -4.09 20.26
C LYS A 392 6.61 -4.75 19.31
N LYS A 393 7.85 -4.98 19.75
CA LYS A 393 8.88 -5.67 18.96
C LYS A 393 8.73 -7.19 19.07
N ALA A 394 9.21 -7.92 18.06
CA ALA A 394 9.35 -9.38 18.11
C ALA A 394 10.36 -9.78 19.20
N VAL A 395 10.23 -10.98 19.76
CA VAL A 395 11.33 -11.57 20.53
C VAL A 395 12.48 -11.90 19.56
N ASN A 396 13.70 -11.43 19.85
CA ASN A 396 14.86 -11.66 19.01
C ASN A 396 15.34 -13.12 19.13
N LEU A 397 15.33 -13.86 18.02
CA LEU A 397 15.72 -15.27 17.98
C LEU A 397 17.21 -15.49 18.19
N GLU A 398 18.08 -14.55 17.82
CA GLU A 398 19.53 -14.65 18.04
C GLU A 398 19.83 -14.61 19.54
N ASN A 399 19.30 -13.61 20.24
CA ASN A 399 19.45 -13.49 21.70
C ASN A 399 18.81 -14.68 22.42
N LEU A 400 17.68 -15.17 21.91
CA LEU A 400 17.03 -16.37 22.44
C LEU A 400 17.94 -17.62 22.28
N ASN A 401 18.51 -17.81 21.10
CA ASN A 401 19.42 -18.93 20.83
C ASN A 401 20.70 -18.84 21.67
N GLN A 402 21.21 -17.64 21.93
CA GLN A 402 22.32 -17.42 22.87
C GLN A 402 21.93 -17.89 24.29
N LEU A 403 20.79 -17.48 24.83
CA LEU A 403 20.34 -17.92 26.16
C LEU A 403 20.07 -19.43 26.22
N VAL A 404 19.54 -20.02 25.15
CA VAL A 404 19.36 -21.47 25.04
C VAL A 404 20.71 -22.19 25.01
N SER A 405 21.72 -21.64 24.33
CA SER A 405 23.07 -22.21 24.30
C SER A 405 23.76 -22.21 25.67
N ILE A 406 23.43 -21.23 26.52
CA ILE A 406 23.87 -21.15 27.93
C ILE A 406 23.19 -22.24 28.79
N GLY A 407 22.06 -22.81 28.31
CA GLY A 407 21.36 -23.93 28.93
C GLY A 407 19.96 -23.60 29.46
N PHE A 408 19.45 -22.39 29.22
CA PHE A 408 18.10 -22.02 29.66
C PHE A 408 17.03 -22.62 28.74
N GLN A 409 15.88 -22.95 29.34
CA GLN A 409 14.72 -23.42 28.56
C GLN A 409 14.20 -22.32 27.63
N LYS A 410 13.89 -22.69 26.39
CA LYS A 410 13.52 -21.75 25.33
C LYS A 410 12.30 -20.90 25.66
N GLU A 411 11.26 -21.45 26.28
CA GLU A 411 10.07 -20.68 26.68
C GLU A 411 10.38 -19.65 27.78
N LEU A 412 11.22 -20.02 28.75
CA LEU A 412 11.60 -19.17 29.86
C LEU A 412 12.52 -18.02 29.41
N ALA A 413 13.52 -18.35 28.57
CA ALA A 413 14.40 -17.36 27.96
C ALA A 413 13.63 -16.37 27.08
N ALA A 414 12.64 -16.85 26.32
CA ALA A 414 11.78 -15.99 25.51
C ALA A 414 10.94 -15.04 26.36
N GLU A 415 10.41 -15.50 27.51
CA GLU A 415 9.65 -14.64 28.43
C GLU A 415 10.52 -13.55 29.07
N ALA A 416 11.74 -13.91 29.49
CA ALA A 416 12.72 -12.97 30.04
C ALA A 416 13.11 -11.90 29.01
N LEU A 417 13.43 -12.30 27.77
CA LEU A 417 13.70 -11.36 26.67
C LEU A 417 12.50 -10.46 26.38
N ARG A 418 11.29 -11.01 26.43
CA ARG A 418 10.07 -10.23 26.17
C ARG A 418 9.82 -9.17 27.23
N ARG A 419 10.13 -9.47 28.50
CA ARG A 419 10.03 -8.53 29.62
C ARG A 419 11.06 -7.40 29.52
N ASN A 420 12.26 -7.73 29.06
CA ASN A 420 13.41 -6.81 29.03
C ASN A 420 13.69 -6.22 27.65
N GLU A 421 12.68 -6.11 26.77
CA GLU A 421 12.83 -5.45 25.45
C GLU A 421 13.94 -6.02 24.57
N ASN A 422 14.17 -7.33 24.63
CA ASN A 422 15.25 -8.06 23.97
C ASN A 422 16.68 -7.72 24.45
N ASP A 423 16.83 -7.10 25.61
CA ASP A 423 18.13 -6.92 26.25
C ASP A 423 18.62 -8.27 26.82
N ALA A 424 19.64 -8.85 26.18
CA ALA A 424 20.16 -10.17 26.52
C ALA A 424 20.82 -10.21 27.90
N GLU A 425 21.48 -9.12 28.32
CA GLU A 425 22.17 -9.04 29.61
C GLU A 425 21.16 -8.99 30.76
N LYS A 426 20.17 -8.09 30.68
CA LYS A 426 19.10 -8.02 31.69
C LYS A 426 18.26 -9.29 31.74
N ALA A 427 17.99 -9.90 30.57
CA ALA A 427 17.30 -11.18 30.53
C ALA A 427 18.10 -12.28 31.22
N LEU A 428 19.43 -12.31 31.05
CA LEU A 428 20.30 -13.28 31.73
C LEU A 428 20.31 -13.06 33.25
N ASP A 429 20.34 -11.82 33.71
CA ASP A 429 20.26 -11.48 35.14
C ASP A 429 18.95 -11.97 35.76
N ASP A 430 17.82 -11.72 35.10
CA ASP A 430 16.50 -12.17 35.54
C ASP A 430 16.36 -13.70 35.55
N LEU A 431 17.04 -14.40 34.65
CA LEU A 431 17.05 -15.87 34.58
C LEU A 431 17.93 -16.50 35.66
N THR A 432 19.01 -15.81 36.05
CA THR A 432 19.98 -16.29 37.04
C THR A 432 19.52 -16.03 38.47
N ASN A 433 18.70 -15.00 38.70
CA ASN A 433 18.12 -14.72 40.00
C ASN A 433 16.91 -15.65 40.30
N PRO A 434 16.90 -16.39 41.43
CA PRO A 434 15.86 -17.37 41.73
C PRO A 434 14.47 -16.75 41.96
N GLU A 435 14.39 -15.52 42.48
CA GLU A 435 13.11 -14.87 42.77
C GLU A 435 12.41 -14.43 41.47
N THR A 436 13.15 -13.75 40.59
CA THR A 436 12.66 -13.31 39.28
C THR A 436 12.32 -14.51 38.40
N ASN A 437 13.15 -15.55 38.40
CA ASN A 437 12.90 -16.78 37.64
C ASN A 437 11.59 -17.46 38.09
N ALA A 438 11.34 -17.58 39.39
CA ALA A 438 10.07 -18.10 39.90
C ALA A 438 8.86 -17.26 39.46
N THR A 439 8.99 -15.93 39.43
CA THR A 439 7.91 -15.06 38.93
C THR A 439 7.65 -15.26 37.44
N LEU A 440 8.69 -15.38 36.62
CA LEU A 440 8.56 -15.64 35.18
C LEU A 440 7.85 -16.97 34.92
N LEU A 441 8.21 -18.03 35.64
CA LEU A 441 7.56 -19.34 35.51
C LEU A 441 6.05 -19.26 35.86
N ASN A 442 5.70 -18.56 36.93
CA ASN A 442 4.30 -18.36 37.31
C ASN A 442 3.52 -17.55 36.26
N GLU A 443 4.13 -16.52 35.68
CA GLU A 443 3.54 -15.77 34.57
C GLU A 443 3.29 -16.65 33.34
N ILE A 444 4.26 -17.50 32.96
CA ILE A 444 4.11 -18.45 31.85
C ILE A 444 2.94 -19.40 32.10
N ILE A 445 2.86 -20.00 33.29
CA ILE A 445 1.78 -20.93 33.66
C ILE A 445 0.42 -20.23 33.64
N SER A 446 0.34 -19.02 34.21
CA SER A 446 -0.87 -18.20 34.23
C SER A 446 -1.36 -17.86 32.81
N ARG A 447 -0.45 -17.44 31.93
CA ARG A 447 -0.75 -17.16 30.52
C ARG A 447 -1.18 -18.40 29.75
N LYS A 448 -0.52 -19.55 29.95
CA LYS A 448 -0.93 -20.82 29.33
C LYS A 448 -2.36 -21.19 29.74
N ARG A 449 -2.70 -21.06 31.03
CA ARG A 449 -4.08 -21.29 31.53
C ARG A 449 -5.08 -20.30 30.93
N LYS A 450 -4.71 -19.02 30.82
CA LYS A 450 -5.56 -17.98 30.21
C LYS A 450 -5.82 -18.26 28.72
N ARG A 451 -4.78 -18.54 27.92
CA ARG A 451 -4.89 -18.88 26.50
C ARG A 451 -5.77 -20.12 26.28
N LEU A 452 -5.65 -21.13 27.14
CA LEU A 452 -6.49 -22.33 27.06
C LEU A 452 -7.97 -22.00 27.29
N ARG A 453 -8.28 -21.16 28.29
CA ARG A 453 -9.66 -20.70 28.54
C ARG A 453 -10.20 -19.88 27.37
N GLU A 454 -9.41 -18.96 26.83
CA GLU A 454 -9.79 -18.15 25.67
C GLU A 454 -10.02 -19.00 24.41
N ALA A 455 -9.19 -20.01 24.18
CA ALA A 455 -9.37 -20.95 23.07
C ALA A 455 -10.65 -21.77 23.22
N THR A 456 -10.96 -22.26 24.43
CA THR A 456 -12.22 -22.97 24.68
C THR A 456 -13.45 -22.07 24.48
N THR A 457 -13.38 -20.79 24.88
CA THR A 457 -14.48 -19.85 24.65
C THR A 457 -14.62 -19.46 23.17
N ALA A 458 -13.50 -19.31 22.45
CA ALA A 458 -13.54 -19.03 21.02
C ALA A 458 -14.11 -20.22 20.23
N GLY A 459 -13.74 -21.45 20.58
CA GLY A 459 -14.33 -22.66 20.00
C GLY A 459 -15.84 -22.76 20.28
N THR A 460 -16.30 -22.40 21.49
CA THR A 460 -17.74 -22.32 21.76
C THR A 460 -18.43 -21.26 20.89
N ASP A 461 -17.84 -20.07 20.76
CA ASP A 461 -18.45 -18.95 20.03
C ASP A 461 -18.46 -19.22 18.52
N ASN A 462 -17.43 -19.86 17.96
CA ASN A 462 -17.37 -20.27 16.55
C ASN A 462 -18.48 -21.26 16.21
N LEU A 463 -18.68 -22.29 17.03
CA LEU A 463 -19.74 -23.29 16.83
C LEU A 463 -21.13 -22.67 17.00
N VAL A 464 -21.30 -21.73 17.93
CA VAL A 464 -22.55 -20.96 18.08
C VAL A 464 -22.80 -20.07 16.85
N ALA A 465 -21.76 -19.43 16.31
CA ALA A 465 -21.86 -18.63 15.09
C ALA A 465 -22.22 -19.45 13.84
N MET A 466 -21.86 -20.75 13.81
CA MET A 466 -22.31 -21.70 12.78
C MET A 466 -23.80 -22.12 12.94
N GLY A 467 -24.50 -21.60 13.96
CA GLY A 467 -25.94 -21.79 14.18
C GLY A 467 -26.30 -22.90 15.15
N PHE A 468 -25.33 -23.50 15.85
CA PHE A 468 -25.60 -24.50 16.88
C PHE A 468 -26.01 -23.85 18.21
N ASP A 469 -26.94 -24.48 18.93
CA ASP A 469 -27.37 -24.02 20.24
C ASP A 469 -26.22 -24.09 21.27
N ARG A 470 -26.04 -23.02 22.04
CA ARG A 470 -24.92 -22.86 22.99
C ARG A 470 -24.84 -24.01 24.00
N ALA A 471 -25.97 -24.49 24.51
CA ALA A 471 -25.98 -25.59 25.47
C ALA A 471 -25.58 -26.93 24.82
N SER A 472 -25.92 -27.12 23.55
CA SER A 472 -25.50 -28.29 22.77
C SER A 472 -23.99 -28.27 22.46
N VAL A 473 -23.45 -27.10 22.12
CA VAL A 473 -22.03 -26.87 21.87
C VAL A 473 -21.20 -27.11 23.13
N GLU A 474 -21.61 -26.55 24.27
CA GLU A 474 -20.94 -26.76 25.56
C GLU A 474 -20.97 -28.24 25.96
N ALA A 475 -22.10 -28.94 25.78
CA ALA A 475 -22.19 -30.38 26.04
C ALA A 475 -21.31 -31.24 25.12
N ALA A 476 -21.14 -30.83 23.86
CA ALA A 476 -20.28 -31.52 22.90
C ALA A 476 -18.79 -31.30 23.21
N LEU A 477 -18.39 -30.08 23.53
CA LEU A 477 -17.01 -29.74 23.92
C LEU A 477 -16.64 -30.30 25.30
N HIS A 478 -17.61 -30.51 26.20
CA HIS A 478 -17.39 -31.25 27.44
C HIS A 478 -17.19 -32.76 27.22
N ARG A 479 -17.68 -33.30 26.09
CA ARG A 479 -17.61 -34.73 25.77
C ARG A 479 -16.41 -35.07 24.89
N PHE A 480 -15.93 -34.13 24.10
CA PHE A 480 -14.82 -34.31 23.17
C PHE A 480 -13.80 -33.19 23.35
N ASP A 481 -12.53 -33.56 23.52
CA ASP A 481 -11.42 -32.60 23.73
C ASP A 481 -11.03 -31.82 22.46
N SER A 482 -11.64 -32.13 21.30
CA SER A 482 -11.35 -31.52 20.00
C SER A 482 -12.59 -30.86 19.39
N GLU A 483 -12.41 -29.64 18.88
CA GLU A 483 -13.44 -28.86 18.19
C GLU A 483 -14.01 -29.59 16.97
N GLU A 484 -13.16 -30.28 16.20
CA GLU A 484 -13.58 -31.05 15.01
C GLU A 484 -14.46 -32.25 15.38
N GLN A 485 -14.14 -32.92 16.49
CA GLN A 485 -14.92 -34.05 17.00
C GLN A 485 -16.25 -33.58 17.59
N ALA A 486 -16.25 -32.45 18.31
CA ALA A 486 -17.46 -31.82 18.81
C ALA A 486 -18.36 -31.37 17.65
N LEU A 487 -17.81 -30.77 16.60
CA LEU A 487 -18.54 -30.37 15.39
C LEU A 487 -19.14 -31.58 14.68
N ASN A 488 -18.36 -32.65 14.47
CA ASN A 488 -18.86 -33.86 13.83
C ASN A 488 -20.00 -34.52 14.67
N TYR A 489 -19.89 -34.50 15.99
CA TYR A 489 -20.94 -34.97 16.89
C TYR A 489 -22.20 -34.09 16.83
N LEU A 490 -22.05 -32.77 16.71
CA LEU A 490 -23.17 -31.82 16.58
C LEU A 490 -23.88 -31.96 15.24
N VAL A 491 -23.15 -32.20 14.14
CA VAL A 491 -23.69 -32.42 12.80
C VAL A 491 -24.38 -33.78 12.68
N THR A 492 -23.87 -34.81 13.37
CA THR A 492 -24.43 -36.18 13.31
C THR A 492 -25.70 -36.33 14.17
N ARG A 493 -26.04 -35.35 15.02
CA ARG A 493 -27.28 -35.38 15.80
C ARG A 493 -28.48 -35.04 14.90
N PRO A 494 -29.51 -35.90 14.80
CA PRO A 494 -30.75 -35.53 14.16
C PRO A 494 -31.43 -34.42 14.99
N ILE A 495 -31.82 -33.34 14.32
CA ILE A 495 -32.56 -32.21 14.91
C ILE A 495 -33.90 -32.74 15.44
N THR A 496 -34.00 -33.02 16.74
CA THR A 496 -35.29 -33.21 17.39
C THR A 496 -35.85 -31.86 17.79
N ASN A 497 -36.55 -31.22 16.87
CA ASN A 497 -37.50 -30.16 17.22
C ASN A 497 -38.58 -30.77 18.12
N ALA A 498 -38.61 -30.42 19.40
CA ALA A 498 -39.70 -30.74 20.30
C ALA A 498 -40.22 -29.45 20.96
N ALA A 499 -41.13 -28.79 20.25
CA ALA A 499 -42.07 -27.85 20.83
C ALA A 499 -43.22 -28.63 21.51
N GLY A 500 -43.58 -28.23 22.73
CA GLY A 500 -44.92 -28.36 23.31
C GLY A 500 -45.31 -29.69 23.98
N SER A 501 -45.36 -29.70 25.31
CA SER A 501 -46.56 -30.20 26.01
C SER A 501 -46.65 -29.77 27.47
N ILE A 502 -47.89 -29.55 27.87
CA ILE A 502 -48.46 -29.00 29.11
C ILE A 502 -48.45 -30.08 30.22
N GLY A 503 -48.49 -29.64 31.50
CA GLY A 503 -48.25 -30.44 32.74
C GLY A 503 -49.32 -31.50 33.12
N PRO A 504 -49.52 -31.89 34.41
CA PRO A 504 -49.44 -31.06 35.63
C PRO A 504 -48.93 -31.74 36.95
N ASP A 505 -48.89 -30.91 38.03
CA ASP A 505 -48.98 -31.17 39.48
C ASP A 505 -47.82 -31.80 40.30
N HIS A 506 -47.21 -31.01 41.20
CA HIS A 506 -47.53 -30.88 42.66
C HIS A 506 -46.38 -30.10 43.36
N GLN A 507 -46.57 -28.86 43.87
CA GLN A 507 -46.76 -28.47 45.29
C GLN A 507 -45.64 -28.98 46.25
N VAL A 508 -44.93 -28.23 47.11
CA VAL A 508 -45.14 -27.01 47.92
C VAL A 508 -43.75 -26.52 48.42
N GLY A 509 -43.58 -25.21 48.69
CA GLY A 509 -42.58 -24.78 49.69
C GLY A 509 -41.99 -23.39 49.48
N GLY A 510 -42.73 -22.33 49.85
CA GLY A 510 -42.21 -20.97 49.89
C GLY A 510 -41.43 -20.66 51.17
N SER A 511 -40.49 -19.71 51.08
CA SER A 511 -40.25 -18.73 52.16
C SER A 511 -39.57 -17.48 51.61
N THR A 512 -40.12 -16.35 52.03
CA THR A 512 -39.73 -14.96 51.84
C THR A 512 -38.59 -14.53 52.76
N GLY A 513 -37.82 -13.52 52.31
CA GLY A 513 -37.20 -12.50 53.14
C GLY A 513 -35.83 -12.81 53.74
N GLU A 514 -34.81 -12.00 53.43
CA GLU A 514 -34.35 -10.94 54.36
C GLU A 514 -33.16 -10.17 53.77
N GLU A 515 -33.32 -8.84 53.80
CA GLU A 515 -32.24 -7.87 53.73
C GLU A 515 -31.31 -8.03 54.94
N ARG A 516 -29.99 -7.92 54.72
CA ARG A 516 -29.06 -7.41 55.74
C ARG A 516 -27.88 -6.74 55.08
N GLY A 517 -27.88 -5.41 55.15
CA GLY A 517 -26.68 -4.59 54.97
C GLY A 517 -25.86 -4.54 56.26
N SER A 518 -24.54 -4.40 56.09
CA SER A 518 -23.55 -3.71 56.95
C SER A 518 -22.18 -4.15 56.43
N GLY A 519 -21.16 -3.32 56.20
CA GLY A 519 -20.92 -1.91 56.47
C GLY A 519 -19.46 -1.64 56.05
N GLY A 520 -19.17 -0.39 55.71
CA GLY A 520 -18.02 0.06 54.93
C GLY A 520 -16.60 -0.17 55.49
N SER A 521 -15.65 -0.17 54.56
CA SER A 521 -14.39 0.60 54.57
C SER A 521 -13.82 0.47 53.14
N GLY A 522 -13.71 1.48 52.29
CA GLY A 522 -13.14 2.80 52.52
C GLY A 522 -11.74 2.84 51.92
N LEU A 523 -11.59 2.84 50.59
CA LEU A 523 -10.34 3.24 49.91
C LEU A 523 -10.60 3.67 48.46
N GLU A 524 -9.91 4.74 48.09
CA GLU A 524 -10.18 5.69 47.02
C GLU A 524 -10.00 5.10 45.60
N VAL A 525 -11.01 5.27 44.75
CA VAL A 525 -10.90 5.04 43.30
C VAL A 525 -10.51 6.37 42.64
N VAL A 526 -9.21 6.53 42.38
CA VAL A 526 -8.72 7.52 41.42
C VAL A 526 -9.10 7.05 40.02
N GLY A 527 -9.88 7.88 39.33
CA GLY A 527 -10.43 7.63 38.01
C GLY A 527 -9.36 7.36 36.96
N GLY A 528 -9.21 6.09 36.57
CA GLY A 528 -8.55 5.69 35.35
C GLY A 528 -9.50 5.88 34.17
N SER A 529 -9.20 6.85 33.33
CA SER A 529 -9.86 7.08 32.04
C SER A 529 -9.88 5.78 31.24
N SER A 530 -11.09 5.24 31.02
CA SER A 530 -11.35 4.16 30.08
C SER A 530 -10.89 4.61 28.70
N THR A 531 -9.68 4.20 28.32
CA THR A 531 -9.19 4.36 26.97
C THR A 531 -9.88 3.27 26.17
N GLN A 532 -10.94 3.65 25.46
CA GLN A 532 -11.54 2.83 24.42
C GLN A 532 -10.42 2.28 23.54
N PRO A 533 -10.39 0.98 23.22
CA PRO A 533 -9.47 0.47 22.22
C PRO A 533 -9.76 1.21 20.90
N GLU A 534 -8.74 1.90 20.39
CA GLU A 534 -8.72 2.43 19.02
C GLU A 534 -9.32 1.39 18.06
N PRO A 535 -10.23 1.77 17.15
CA PRO A 535 -10.83 0.82 16.24
C PRO A 535 -9.73 0.17 15.42
N VAL A 536 -9.59 -1.15 15.55
CA VAL A 536 -8.74 -1.95 14.69
C VAL A 536 -9.26 -1.74 13.27
N GLU A 537 -8.47 -1.04 12.45
CA GLU A 537 -8.79 -0.74 11.05
C GLU A 537 -9.20 -2.04 10.34
N GLU A 538 -10.42 -2.08 9.78
CA GLU A 538 -10.83 -3.23 8.95
C GLU A 538 -9.89 -3.30 7.76
N ARG A 539 -9.07 -4.35 7.77
CA ARG A 539 -8.02 -4.58 6.79
C ARG A 539 -8.62 -5.00 5.46
N ASP A 540 -8.25 -4.30 4.41
CA ASP A 540 -8.69 -4.60 3.05
C ASP A 540 -7.76 -5.63 2.38
N VAL A 541 -7.88 -6.88 2.80
CA VAL A 541 -7.02 -8.00 2.37
C VAL A 541 -7.03 -8.15 0.84
N GLU A 542 -8.20 -7.98 0.22
CA GLU A 542 -8.36 -8.06 -1.24
C GLU A 542 -7.48 -7.02 -1.98
N MET A 543 -7.48 -5.76 -1.52
CA MET A 543 -6.66 -4.71 -2.13
C MET A 543 -5.16 -4.91 -1.86
N GLU A 544 -4.80 -5.48 -0.71
CA GLU A 544 -3.41 -5.81 -0.40
C GLU A 544 -2.88 -6.95 -1.28
N ASP A 545 -3.68 -7.99 -1.51
CA ASP A 545 -3.34 -9.08 -2.42
C ASP A 545 -3.22 -8.58 -3.87
N GLU A 546 -4.09 -7.66 -4.30
CA GLU A 546 -4.01 -7.03 -5.63
C GLU A 546 -2.71 -6.25 -5.82
N LEU A 547 -2.26 -5.52 -4.79
CA LEU A 547 -1.00 -4.75 -4.81
C LEU A 547 0.23 -5.65 -4.75
N THR A 548 0.20 -6.70 -3.94
CA THR A 548 1.36 -7.54 -3.64
C THR A 548 1.52 -8.74 -4.59
N GLY A 549 0.45 -9.17 -5.27
CA GLY A 549 0.47 -10.37 -6.10
C GLY A 549 1.46 -10.32 -7.28
N GLU A 550 1.61 -9.18 -7.94
CA GLU A 550 2.61 -9.01 -9.01
C GLU A 550 4.02 -8.81 -8.46
N LEU A 551 4.18 -8.16 -7.29
CA LEU A 551 5.47 -7.96 -6.64
C LEU A 551 6.08 -9.26 -6.12
N GLY A 552 5.26 -10.17 -5.59
CA GLY A 552 5.73 -11.48 -5.12
C GLY A 552 6.30 -12.37 -6.23
N ASN A 553 5.89 -12.13 -7.48
CA ASN A 553 6.40 -12.83 -8.65
C ASN A 553 7.44 -12.01 -9.44
N ALA A 554 7.70 -10.77 -9.05
CA ALA A 554 8.66 -9.90 -9.70
C ALA A 554 10.09 -10.27 -9.32
N ASP A 555 11.00 -10.15 -10.29
CA ASP A 555 12.43 -10.30 -10.09
C ASP A 555 13.15 -9.04 -10.59
N ALA A 556 14.48 -8.98 -10.44
CA ALA A 556 15.27 -7.80 -10.82
C ALA A 556 15.16 -7.41 -12.33
N TYR A 557 14.67 -8.30 -13.21
CA TYR A 557 14.47 -7.97 -14.63
C TYR A 557 13.00 -7.91 -15.06
N SER A 558 12.03 -8.00 -14.14
CA SER A 558 10.62 -7.90 -14.49
C SER A 558 10.29 -6.57 -15.15
N ASP A 559 11.01 -5.51 -14.79
CA ASP A 559 10.82 -4.18 -15.35
C ASP A 559 11.28 -4.05 -16.80
N TYR A 560 12.18 -4.93 -17.23
CA TYR A 560 12.76 -4.99 -18.56
C TYR A 560 12.13 -6.08 -19.45
N ASP A 561 11.30 -6.96 -18.88
CA ASP A 561 10.56 -8.00 -19.62
C ASP A 561 9.37 -7.39 -20.37
N ILE A 562 9.69 -6.58 -21.36
CA ILE A 562 8.73 -5.95 -22.26
C ILE A 562 8.49 -6.88 -23.45
N GLU A 563 7.22 -7.16 -23.74
CA GLU A 563 6.82 -7.80 -24.98
C GLU A 563 6.85 -6.78 -26.12
N VAL A 564 7.71 -7.00 -27.11
CA VAL A 564 8.06 -6.01 -28.15
C VAL A 564 7.18 -6.10 -29.41
N THR A 565 6.13 -6.93 -29.41
CA THR A 565 5.29 -7.20 -30.59
C THR A 565 4.55 -5.95 -31.05
N LYS A 566 3.89 -5.26 -30.13
CA LYS A 566 3.15 -4.00 -30.40
C LYS A 566 4.08 -2.88 -30.85
N GLU A 567 5.30 -2.83 -30.32
CA GLU A 567 6.34 -1.89 -30.72
C GLU A 567 6.77 -2.14 -32.16
N GLY A 568 7.00 -3.40 -32.55
CA GLY A 568 7.34 -3.77 -33.93
C GLY A 568 6.25 -3.37 -34.93
N GLU A 569 4.98 -3.62 -34.59
CA GLU A 569 3.82 -3.21 -35.39
C GLU A 569 3.76 -1.68 -35.55
N ALA A 570 3.91 -0.94 -34.45
CA ALA A 570 3.88 0.52 -34.46
C ALA A 570 5.06 1.14 -35.25
N ILE A 571 6.27 0.57 -35.15
CA ILE A 571 7.43 1.02 -35.95
C ILE A 571 7.11 0.90 -37.45
N ASN A 572 6.56 -0.25 -37.88
CA ASN A 572 6.22 -0.48 -39.27
C ASN A 572 5.10 0.47 -39.75
N GLU A 573 4.07 0.69 -38.92
CA GLU A 573 2.99 1.64 -39.21
C GLU A 573 3.53 3.06 -39.45
N TYR A 574 4.34 3.58 -38.52
CA TYR A 574 4.85 4.95 -38.62
C TYR A 574 5.90 5.14 -39.72
N LEU A 575 6.76 4.14 -39.98
CA LEU A 575 7.67 4.19 -41.12
C LEU A 575 6.89 4.23 -42.45
N ALA A 576 5.81 3.45 -42.56
CA ALA A 576 4.93 3.50 -43.73
C ALA A 576 4.27 4.89 -43.88
N LEU A 577 3.77 5.47 -42.78
CA LEU A 577 3.20 6.81 -42.78
C LEU A 577 4.20 7.88 -43.23
N ILE A 578 5.46 7.83 -42.75
CA ILE A 578 6.51 8.75 -43.19
C ILE A 578 6.80 8.57 -44.67
N SER A 579 6.92 7.34 -45.15
CA SER A 579 7.17 7.09 -46.58
C SER A 579 6.04 7.64 -47.46
N SER A 580 4.79 7.55 -46.99
CA SER A 580 3.65 8.13 -47.70
C SER A 580 3.68 9.66 -47.69
N ALA A 581 4.09 10.28 -46.59
CA ALA A 581 4.21 11.73 -46.46
C ALA A 581 5.41 12.30 -47.24
N GLU A 582 6.47 11.51 -47.48
CA GLU A 582 7.61 11.90 -48.32
C GLU A 582 7.30 11.79 -49.83
N ASN A 583 6.27 11.02 -50.21
CA ASN A 583 5.85 10.79 -51.59
C ASN A 583 4.74 11.76 -52.08
N VAL A 584 4.29 12.67 -51.22
CA VAL A 584 3.32 13.75 -51.51
C VAL A 584 4.07 15.07 -51.55
#